data_AF-A0A6A8QLU4-F1
#
_entry.id   AF-A0A6A8QLU4-F1
#
_cell.length_a   1.000
_cell.length_b   1.000
_cell.length_c   1.000
_cell.angle_alpha   90.00
_cell.angle_beta   90.00
_cell.angle_gamma   90.00
#
_symmetry.space_group_name_H-M   'P 1'
#
loop_
_entity.id
_entity.type
_entity.pdbx_description
1 polymer ?
#
loop_
_entity_poly.entity_id
_entity_poly.type
_entity_poly.pdbx_seq_one_letter_code
_entity_poly.pdbx_strand_id
1 'polypeptide(L)'
;MLEMEAQAAYRIATKNRWARFPTMEDPRYQAITTDKTGFLRPMIDPKFKIKSGDTVFTIGSCFVREIEPHLEAFGCRVPVRQFPVPWTEMPLGQEGVQIFNEYTAGTMCQRILSAFGKFKYDLDAGLEMSDGAFRDLLLQHNATPVALDRLIERREQIDTLYKEMKNADVVLITLGLIEAWYEESSGVYLNRTPNFFNIKKNPKKFCFRTLEYEESLDLMDKAISCLVEGGVKQILLTVSPVALLTSFTDEDVIMANCYSKSVLRCVAHRMKNKYSEVDYFPSYELATSFGMSGYQPDNFHVHPFAVEQIMNMMKSAYFL
;
A
#
# COMPACT_ATOMS: atom_id res chain seq x y z
N MET A 1 -6.31 -23.36 -6.26
CA MET A 1 -6.25 -24.36 -5.19
C MET A 1 -5.05 -25.24 -5.48
N LEU A 2 -4.15 -25.44 -4.52
CA LEU A 2 -3.05 -26.40 -4.67
C LEU A 2 -3.55 -27.74 -4.12
N GLU A 3 -3.93 -28.64 -5.02
CA GLU A 3 -4.40 -29.97 -4.68
C GLU A 3 -3.44 -30.99 -5.30
N MET A 4 -2.95 -31.93 -4.48
CA MET A 4 -2.03 -32.96 -4.94
C MET A 4 -2.07 -34.17 -4.01
N GLU A 5 -1.63 -35.31 -4.53
CA GLU A 5 -1.45 -36.54 -3.76
C GLU A 5 -0.47 -36.35 -2.60
N ALA A 6 -0.75 -37.01 -1.47
CA ALA A 6 0.07 -36.92 -0.25
C ALA A 6 1.55 -37.26 -0.52
N GLN A 7 1.82 -38.27 -1.36
CA GLN A 7 3.19 -38.63 -1.73
C GLN A 7 3.90 -37.52 -2.51
N ALA A 8 3.18 -36.78 -3.37
CA ALA A 8 3.74 -35.64 -4.08
C ALA A 8 4.08 -34.50 -3.11
N ALA A 9 3.19 -34.22 -2.15
CA ALA A 9 3.41 -33.21 -1.11
C ALA A 9 4.65 -33.54 -0.26
N TYR A 10 4.81 -34.79 0.17
CA TYR A 10 6.02 -35.23 0.91
C TYR A 10 7.29 -35.08 0.07
N ARG A 11 7.27 -35.45 -1.22
CA ARG A 11 8.43 -35.26 -2.11
C ARG A 11 8.83 -33.79 -2.25
N ILE A 12 7.86 -32.88 -2.31
CA ILE A 12 8.12 -31.43 -2.32
C ILE A 12 8.76 -31.01 -0.99
N ALA A 13 8.16 -31.38 0.14
CA ALA A 13 8.67 -31.01 1.46
C ALA A 13 10.10 -31.52 1.71
N THR A 14 10.43 -32.75 1.29
CA THR A 14 11.78 -33.31 1.43
C THR A 14 12.82 -32.60 0.55
N LYS A 15 12.43 -32.13 -0.64
CA LYS A 15 13.34 -31.42 -1.56
C LYS A 15 13.45 -29.93 -1.26
N ASN A 16 12.43 -29.33 -0.67
CA ASN A 16 12.42 -27.93 -0.32
C ASN A 16 13.28 -27.68 0.93
N ARG A 17 14.49 -27.14 0.71
CA ARG A 17 15.42 -26.76 1.79
C ARG A 17 14.82 -25.76 2.79
N TRP A 18 13.75 -25.07 2.40
CA TRP A 18 13.06 -24.04 3.19
C TRP A 18 11.74 -24.52 3.78
N ALA A 19 11.43 -25.82 3.71
CA ALA A 19 10.16 -26.39 4.17
C ALA A 19 9.92 -26.29 5.68
N ARG A 20 10.99 -26.13 6.48
CA ARG A 20 10.89 -25.96 7.93
C ARG A 20 10.91 -24.48 8.29
N PHE A 21 10.19 -24.14 9.35
CA PHE A 21 10.29 -22.80 9.93
C PHE A 21 11.73 -22.59 10.48
N PRO A 22 12.37 -21.42 10.25
CA PRO A 22 13.75 -21.21 10.66
C PRO A 22 13.96 -21.36 12.17
N THR A 23 15.02 -22.07 12.58
CA THR A 23 15.58 -22.01 13.94
C THR A 23 16.73 -21.00 13.98
N MET A 24 17.36 -20.80 15.15
CA MET A 24 18.51 -19.89 15.28
C MET A 24 19.73 -20.32 14.46
N GLU A 25 19.85 -21.60 14.14
CA GLU A 25 20.92 -22.18 13.32
C GLU A 25 20.64 -22.09 11.81
N ASP A 26 19.42 -21.70 11.42
CA ASP A 26 19.04 -21.55 10.02
C ASP A 26 19.71 -20.29 9.42
N PRO A 27 20.27 -20.34 8.20
CA PRO A 27 20.89 -19.16 7.58
C PRO A 27 19.91 -18.00 7.34
N ARG A 28 18.60 -18.25 7.38
CA ARG A 28 17.55 -17.23 7.31
C ARG A 28 17.41 -16.45 8.62
N TYR A 29 17.87 -16.98 9.75
CA TYR A 29 17.95 -16.22 11.00
C TYR A 29 19.12 -15.24 10.92
N GLN A 30 18.86 -13.99 11.29
CA GLN A 30 19.88 -12.94 11.34
C GLN A 30 19.93 -12.37 12.75
N ALA A 31 21.07 -12.55 13.41
CA ALA A 31 21.27 -12.03 14.77
C ALA A 31 21.41 -10.51 14.75
N ILE A 32 20.77 -9.85 15.70
CA ILE A 32 20.98 -8.44 16.03
C ILE A 32 21.91 -8.43 17.25
N THR A 33 23.15 -8.00 17.03
CA THR A 33 24.25 -8.16 18.00
C THR A 33 24.07 -7.33 19.27
N THR A 34 23.22 -6.30 19.22
CA THR A 34 23.05 -5.31 20.29
C THR A 34 22.12 -5.75 21.42
N ASP A 35 21.18 -6.68 21.19
CA ASP A 35 20.13 -7.01 22.16
C ASP A 35 19.82 -8.52 22.28
N LYS A 36 20.66 -9.40 21.71
CA LYS A 36 20.45 -10.86 21.64
C LYS A 36 19.13 -11.26 20.97
N THR A 37 18.56 -10.39 20.15
CA THR A 37 17.41 -10.72 19.30
C THR A 37 17.86 -11.05 17.89
N GLY A 38 16.91 -11.27 16.99
CA GLY A 38 17.16 -11.49 15.58
C GLY A 38 15.87 -11.36 14.77
N PHE A 39 16.01 -11.51 13.46
CA PHE A 39 14.88 -11.49 12.53
C PHE A 39 15.02 -12.59 11.49
N LEU A 40 13.93 -12.89 10.79
CA LEU A 40 13.88 -13.96 9.79
C LEU A 40 13.84 -13.38 8.38
N ARG A 41 14.70 -13.91 7.52
CA ARG A 41 14.82 -13.53 6.12
C ARG A 41 14.18 -14.61 5.22
N PRO A 42 12.97 -14.38 4.67
CA PRO A 42 12.38 -15.31 3.72
C PRO A 42 13.23 -15.36 2.45
N MET A 43 13.25 -16.53 1.81
CA MET A 43 13.85 -16.67 0.48
C MET A 43 12.86 -16.21 -0.57
N ILE A 44 13.29 -15.31 -1.44
CA ILE A 44 12.47 -14.71 -2.47
C ILE A 44 13.03 -15.14 -3.82
N ASP A 45 12.18 -15.77 -4.62
CA ASP A 45 12.45 -16.08 -6.03
C ASP A 45 11.53 -15.20 -6.88
N PRO A 46 12.05 -14.08 -7.42
CA PRO A 46 11.23 -13.07 -8.08
C PRO A 46 10.81 -13.53 -9.48
N LYS A 47 9.60 -13.18 -9.91
CA LYS A 47 9.11 -13.43 -11.28
C LYS A 47 9.81 -12.54 -12.32
N PHE A 48 10.34 -11.40 -11.92
CA PHE A 48 10.99 -10.42 -12.79
C PHE A 48 12.09 -9.66 -12.04
N LYS A 49 12.89 -8.91 -12.80
CA LYS A 49 13.96 -8.06 -12.27
C LYS A 49 13.76 -6.62 -12.71
N ILE A 50 14.11 -5.70 -11.82
CA ILE A 50 14.08 -4.25 -11.99
C ILE A 50 15.50 -3.78 -12.30
N LYS A 51 15.66 -2.97 -13.33
CA LYS A 51 16.94 -2.45 -13.79
C LYS A 51 17.14 -1.02 -13.29
N SER A 52 18.41 -0.63 -13.15
CA SER A 52 18.75 0.78 -13.01
C SER A 52 18.23 1.57 -14.23
N GLY A 53 17.55 2.69 -13.98
CA GLY A 53 16.88 3.50 -14.99
C GLY A 53 15.40 3.18 -15.22
N ASP A 54 14.90 2.03 -14.74
CA ASP A 54 13.48 1.68 -14.85
C ASP A 54 12.61 2.70 -14.09
N THR A 55 11.42 2.95 -14.61
CA THR A 55 10.40 3.78 -13.96
C THR A 55 9.52 2.90 -13.08
N VAL A 56 9.56 3.15 -11.77
CA VAL A 56 8.71 2.48 -10.77
C VAL A 56 7.62 3.43 -10.32
N PHE A 57 6.38 3.16 -10.75
CA PHE A 57 5.22 3.92 -10.32
C PHE A 57 4.64 3.31 -9.04
N THR A 58 4.55 4.10 -7.99
CA THR A 58 4.16 3.67 -6.65
C THR A 58 2.74 4.10 -6.31
N ILE A 59 1.98 3.20 -5.70
CA ILE A 59 0.66 3.48 -5.12
C ILE A 59 0.56 2.73 -3.80
N GLY A 60 0.01 3.34 -2.76
CA GLY A 60 -0.14 2.61 -1.50
C GLY A 60 -0.16 3.46 -0.25
N SER A 61 -0.12 2.75 0.88
CA SER A 61 -0.08 3.30 2.23
C SER A 61 1.18 4.12 2.51
N CYS A 62 1.28 4.69 3.71
CA CYS A 62 2.45 5.41 4.20
C CYS A 62 3.78 4.66 3.98
N PHE A 63 3.79 3.33 4.06
CA PHE A 63 5.02 2.55 3.91
C PHE A 63 5.60 2.65 2.49
N VAL A 64 4.79 2.95 1.47
CA VAL A 64 5.33 3.20 0.13
C VAL A 64 6.23 4.45 0.11
N ARG A 65 5.95 5.44 0.95
CA ARG A 65 6.77 6.67 1.07
C ARG A 65 8.15 6.38 1.65
N GLU A 66 8.26 5.35 2.51
CA GLU A 66 9.53 4.83 2.99
C GLU A 66 10.29 4.08 1.88
N ILE A 67 9.59 3.34 1.02
CA ILE A 67 10.20 2.56 -0.09
C ILE A 67 10.80 3.48 -1.17
N GLU A 68 10.13 4.58 -1.52
CA GLU A 68 10.49 5.45 -2.65
C GLU A 68 11.92 6.00 -2.64
N PRO A 69 12.45 6.61 -1.54
CA PRO A 69 13.83 7.07 -1.52
C PRO A 69 14.84 5.95 -1.77
N HIS A 70 14.54 4.72 -1.34
CA HIS A 70 15.40 3.58 -1.60
C HIS A 70 15.33 3.14 -3.07
N LEU A 71 14.16 3.20 -3.71
CA LEU A 71 14.05 2.93 -5.15
C LEU A 71 14.88 3.92 -5.98
N GLU A 72 14.86 5.20 -5.62
CA GLU A 72 15.73 6.22 -6.24
C GLU A 72 17.21 5.90 -6.00
N ALA A 73 17.58 5.53 -4.76
CA ALA A 73 18.94 5.11 -4.42
C ALA A 73 19.38 3.82 -5.14
N PHE A 74 18.43 2.99 -5.58
CA PHE A 74 18.68 1.81 -6.42
C PHE A 74 18.74 2.15 -7.92
N GLY A 75 18.59 3.42 -8.28
CA GLY A 75 18.70 3.92 -9.65
C GLY A 75 17.40 3.99 -10.43
N CYS A 76 16.24 3.78 -9.79
CA CYS A 76 14.94 3.91 -10.46
C CYS A 76 14.50 5.37 -10.59
N ARG A 77 13.61 5.62 -11.54
CA ARG A 77 12.81 6.85 -11.61
C ARG A 77 11.51 6.62 -10.86
N VAL A 78 11.15 7.52 -9.95
CA VAL A 78 9.93 7.42 -9.14
C VAL A 78 9.09 8.70 -9.33
N PRO A 79 8.20 8.76 -10.36
CA PRO A 79 7.48 9.98 -10.72
C PRO A 79 6.68 10.58 -9.56
N VAL A 80 6.07 9.72 -8.73
CA VAL A 80 5.20 10.14 -7.63
C VAL A 80 5.93 10.98 -6.59
N ARG A 81 7.22 10.72 -6.37
CA ARG A 81 8.06 11.46 -5.41
C ARG A 81 8.49 12.83 -5.93
N GLN A 82 8.48 13.03 -7.25
CA GLN A 82 8.87 14.29 -7.90
C GLN A 82 7.71 15.28 -8.02
N PHE A 83 6.50 14.89 -7.62
CA PHE A 83 5.32 15.73 -7.75
C PHE A 83 5.40 16.96 -6.83
N PRO A 84 5.24 18.18 -7.39
CA PRO A 84 5.38 19.40 -6.61
C PRO A 84 4.14 19.64 -5.73
N VAL A 85 4.34 19.69 -4.42
CA VAL A 85 3.32 20.18 -3.48
C VAL A 85 3.79 21.52 -2.93
N PRO A 86 3.00 22.61 -3.06
CA PRO A 86 3.34 23.89 -2.45
C PRO A 86 3.50 23.73 -0.93
N TRP A 87 4.53 24.36 -0.37
CA TRP A 87 4.83 24.30 1.05
C TRP A 87 3.64 24.77 1.93
N THR A 88 2.82 25.70 1.42
CA THR A 88 1.60 26.18 2.08
C THR A 88 0.50 25.11 2.22
N GLU A 89 0.57 24.05 1.42
CA GLU A 89 -0.37 22.92 1.45
C GLU A 89 0.24 21.69 2.13
N MET A 90 1.53 21.74 2.50
CA MET A 90 2.19 20.68 3.25
C MET A 90 1.83 20.75 4.75
N PRO A 91 1.65 19.60 5.42
CA PRO A 91 1.54 19.58 6.87
C PRO A 91 2.82 20.12 7.54
N LEU A 92 2.66 20.87 8.63
CA LEU A 92 3.78 21.37 9.42
C LEU A 92 4.70 20.22 9.87
N GLY A 93 5.99 20.33 9.56
CA GLY A 93 7.02 19.39 10.00
C GLY A 93 7.05 18.06 9.24
N GLN A 94 6.38 17.94 8.09
CA GLN A 94 6.45 16.75 7.24
C GLN A 94 7.12 17.06 5.90
N GLU A 95 8.13 16.26 5.55
CA GLU A 95 8.76 16.27 4.24
C GLU A 95 8.12 15.20 3.35
N GLY A 96 7.84 15.53 2.08
CA GLY A 96 7.41 14.56 1.06
C GLY A 96 5.93 14.58 0.67
N VAL A 97 5.62 13.81 -0.38
CA VAL A 97 4.34 13.86 -1.10
C VAL A 97 3.29 12.92 -0.49
N GLN A 98 2.88 13.19 0.75
CA GLN A 98 1.93 12.33 1.48
C GLN A 98 0.48 12.39 0.95
N ILE A 99 0.18 13.33 0.05
CA ILE A 99 -1.15 13.49 -0.55
C ILE A 99 -1.61 12.26 -1.36
N PHE A 100 -0.66 11.41 -1.79
CA PHE A 100 -0.89 10.25 -2.67
C PHE A 100 -1.06 8.91 -1.96
N ASN A 101 -1.23 8.94 -0.63
CA ASN A 101 -1.47 7.68 0.05
C ASN A 101 -2.87 7.17 -0.30
N GLU A 102 -2.89 5.97 -0.86
CA GLU A 102 -4.09 5.19 -1.17
C GLU A 102 -4.06 3.98 -0.24
N TYR A 103 -4.99 3.86 0.70
CA TYR A 103 -4.87 2.89 1.80
C TYR A 103 -5.58 1.57 1.55
N THR A 104 -6.78 1.63 0.98
CA THR A 104 -7.69 0.49 0.89
C THR A 104 -7.73 -0.04 -0.53
N ALA A 105 -8.18 -1.29 -0.70
CA ALA A 105 -8.45 -1.83 -2.04
C ALA A 105 -9.42 -0.93 -2.83
N GLY A 106 -10.37 -0.31 -2.13
CA GLY A 106 -11.32 0.64 -2.71
C GLY A 106 -10.64 1.87 -3.31
N THR A 107 -9.83 2.59 -2.51
CA THR A 107 -9.18 3.82 -2.96
C THR A 107 -8.12 3.58 -4.04
N MET A 108 -7.40 2.46 -3.95
CA MET A 108 -6.49 2.02 -5.02
C MET A 108 -7.21 1.69 -6.32
N CYS A 109 -8.33 0.93 -6.24
CA CYS A 109 -9.09 0.53 -7.41
C CYS A 109 -9.65 1.74 -8.16
N GLN A 110 -10.32 2.67 -7.47
CA GLN A 110 -10.84 3.89 -8.10
C GLN A 110 -9.73 4.73 -8.75
N ARG A 111 -8.57 4.85 -8.10
CA ARG A 111 -7.44 5.64 -8.62
C ARG A 111 -6.85 5.02 -9.87
N ILE A 112 -6.65 3.70 -9.86
CA ILE A 112 -6.18 2.95 -11.04
C ILE A 112 -7.21 3.04 -12.16
N LEU A 113 -8.49 2.75 -11.91
CA LEU A 113 -9.53 2.84 -12.95
C LEU A 113 -9.63 4.26 -13.53
N SER A 114 -9.48 5.30 -12.71
CA SER A 114 -9.45 6.70 -13.16
C SER A 114 -8.29 6.98 -14.10
N ALA A 115 -7.08 6.51 -13.75
CA ALA A 115 -5.88 6.68 -14.57
C ALA A 115 -6.01 6.10 -15.99
N PHE A 116 -6.82 5.06 -16.15
CA PHE A 116 -7.12 4.39 -17.43
C PHE A 116 -8.46 4.82 -18.05
N GLY A 117 -9.13 5.85 -17.50
CA GLY A 117 -10.39 6.39 -18.03
C GLY A 117 -11.60 5.47 -17.87
N LYS A 118 -11.52 4.46 -16.99
CA LYS A 118 -12.60 3.51 -16.68
C LYS A 118 -13.47 3.97 -15.50
N PHE A 119 -13.06 5.04 -14.81
CA PHE A 119 -13.78 5.64 -13.70
C PHE A 119 -13.56 7.16 -13.72
N LYS A 120 -14.53 7.94 -13.25
CA LYS A 120 -14.41 9.40 -13.13
C LYS A 120 -15.04 9.84 -11.82
N TYR A 121 -14.32 10.67 -11.07
CA TYR A 121 -14.85 11.31 -9.88
C TYR A 121 -15.81 12.43 -10.26
N ASP A 122 -16.96 12.47 -9.59
CA ASP A 122 -17.80 13.66 -9.60
C ASP A 122 -17.07 14.81 -8.86
N LEU A 123 -17.34 16.04 -9.28
CA LEU A 123 -16.65 17.21 -8.74
C LEU A 123 -16.90 17.36 -7.23
N ASP A 124 -18.12 17.09 -6.78
CA ASP A 124 -18.56 17.21 -5.40
C ASP A 124 -18.24 15.98 -4.53
N ALA A 125 -17.74 14.91 -5.13
CA ALA A 125 -17.38 13.69 -4.43
C ALA A 125 -16.27 13.92 -3.40
N GLY A 126 -16.45 13.41 -2.18
CA GLY A 126 -15.47 13.48 -1.10
C GLY A 126 -15.17 14.90 -0.60
N LEU A 127 -16.03 15.89 -0.87
CA LEU A 127 -15.78 17.27 -0.45
C LEU A 127 -16.34 17.60 0.94
N GLU A 128 -15.53 18.31 1.72
CA GLU A 128 -15.95 18.99 2.96
C GLU A 128 -15.78 20.50 2.83
N MET A 129 -16.83 21.27 3.12
CA MET A 129 -16.77 22.72 3.14
C MET A 129 -16.53 23.25 4.56
N SER A 130 -15.60 24.18 4.70
CA SER A 130 -15.37 24.96 5.93
C SER A 130 -15.10 26.41 5.54
N ASP A 131 -15.95 27.34 6.01
CA ASP A 131 -15.76 28.79 5.87
C ASP A 131 -15.48 29.27 4.43
N GLY A 132 -16.17 28.70 3.45
CA GLY A 132 -16.02 29.04 2.03
C GLY A 132 -14.84 28.38 1.32
N ALA A 133 -14.06 27.55 2.03
CA ALA A 133 -13.00 26.73 1.49
C ALA A 133 -13.35 25.23 1.54
N PHE A 134 -12.63 24.43 0.76
CA PHE A 134 -12.91 23.03 0.52
C PHE A 134 -11.74 22.15 0.95
N ARG A 135 -12.05 21.02 1.59
CA ARG A 135 -11.14 19.93 1.86
C ARG A 135 -11.53 18.73 1.02
N ASP A 136 -10.52 18.12 0.39
CA ASP A 136 -10.68 16.94 -0.46
C ASP A 136 -10.38 15.68 0.36
N LEU A 137 -11.40 14.88 0.66
CA LEU A 137 -11.25 13.60 1.38
C LEU A 137 -10.76 12.46 0.47
N LEU A 138 -10.65 12.68 -0.85
CA LEU A 138 -9.98 11.75 -1.75
C LEU A 138 -8.46 11.79 -1.59
N LEU A 139 -7.92 12.78 -0.87
CA LEU A 139 -6.49 12.96 -0.60
C LEU A 139 -6.20 12.79 0.89
N GLN A 140 -5.05 12.21 1.22
CA GLN A 140 -4.69 11.93 2.62
C GLN A 140 -4.38 13.20 3.43
N HIS A 141 -3.74 14.19 2.81
CA HIS A 141 -3.20 15.37 3.50
C HIS A 141 -3.49 16.68 2.75
N ASN A 142 -4.71 17.19 2.88
CA ASN A 142 -4.97 18.63 2.73
C ASN A 142 -5.17 19.22 4.12
N ALA A 143 -4.06 19.57 4.78
CA ALA A 143 -4.10 20.13 6.14
C ALA A 143 -4.97 21.40 6.18
N THR A 144 -4.94 22.19 5.10
CA THR A 144 -5.66 23.46 4.97
C THR A 144 -6.72 23.35 3.88
N PRO A 145 -8.00 23.69 4.18
CA PRO A 145 -9.00 23.91 3.15
C PRO A 145 -8.52 24.92 2.10
N VAL A 146 -8.80 24.69 0.82
CA VAL A 146 -8.40 25.54 -0.31
C VAL A 146 -9.62 26.04 -1.09
N ALA A 147 -9.46 27.06 -1.92
CA ALA A 147 -10.51 27.48 -2.85
C ALA A 147 -10.88 26.35 -3.84
N LEU A 148 -12.12 26.34 -4.33
CA LEU A 148 -12.60 25.30 -5.24
C LEU A 148 -11.73 25.17 -6.50
N ASP A 149 -11.36 26.29 -7.10
CA ASP A 149 -10.51 26.30 -8.31
C ASP A 149 -9.16 25.63 -8.07
N ARG A 150 -8.55 25.86 -6.88
CA ARG A 150 -7.28 25.22 -6.51
C ARG A 150 -7.45 23.73 -6.27
N LEU A 151 -8.58 23.29 -5.71
CA LEU A 151 -8.90 21.88 -5.54
C LEU A 151 -9.04 21.17 -6.89
N ILE A 152 -9.75 21.79 -7.84
CA ILE A 152 -9.93 21.28 -9.20
C ILE A 152 -8.57 21.15 -9.89
N GLU A 153 -7.78 22.23 -9.88
CA GLU A 153 -6.42 22.25 -10.44
C GLU A 153 -5.56 21.13 -9.84
N ARG A 154 -5.66 20.92 -8.52
CA ARG A 154 -4.94 19.84 -7.85
C ARG A 154 -5.38 18.47 -8.35
N ARG A 155 -6.70 18.19 -8.43
CA ARG A 155 -7.20 16.91 -8.94
C ARG A 155 -6.70 16.65 -10.37
N GLU A 156 -6.68 17.67 -11.23
CA GLU A 156 -6.15 17.56 -12.59
C GLU A 156 -4.64 17.27 -12.64
N GLN A 157 -3.84 17.91 -11.77
CA GLN A 157 -2.41 17.63 -11.63
C GLN A 157 -2.16 16.18 -11.21
N ILE A 158 -2.94 15.69 -10.24
CA ILE A 158 -2.86 14.31 -9.76
C ILE A 158 -3.29 13.34 -10.86
N ASP A 159 -4.40 13.58 -11.54
CA ASP A 159 -4.87 12.71 -12.63
C ASP A 159 -3.87 12.66 -13.79
N THR A 160 -3.18 13.76 -14.06
CA THR A 160 -2.10 13.82 -15.07
C THR A 160 -0.93 12.93 -14.66
N LEU A 161 -0.48 13.02 -13.41
CA LEU A 161 0.58 12.15 -12.88
C LEU A 161 0.18 10.68 -12.94
N TYR A 162 -1.02 10.32 -12.47
CA TYR A 162 -1.45 8.92 -12.43
C TYR A 162 -1.61 8.30 -13.82
N LYS A 163 -1.89 9.09 -14.85
CA LYS A 163 -1.88 8.61 -16.25
C LYS A 163 -0.49 8.15 -16.72
N GLU A 164 0.59 8.55 -16.04
CA GLU A 164 1.94 8.06 -16.34
C GLU A 164 2.15 6.60 -15.92
N MET A 165 1.32 6.08 -15.01
CA MET A 165 1.38 4.69 -14.53
C MET A 165 1.35 3.66 -15.68
N LYS A 166 0.64 3.95 -16.76
CA LYS A 166 0.56 3.10 -17.96
C LYS A 166 1.90 2.93 -18.69
N ASN A 167 2.83 3.88 -18.49
CA ASN A 167 4.14 3.90 -19.11
C ASN A 167 5.24 3.42 -18.16
N ALA A 168 4.89 3.01 -16.93
CA ALA A 168 5.85 2.52 -15.96
C ALA A 168 6.35 1.12 -16.32
N ASP A 169 7.63 0.87 -16.09
CA ASP A 169 8.22 -0.46 -16.24
C ASP A 169 7.71 -1.39 -15.14
N VAL A 170 7.54 -0.86 -13.92
CA VAL A 170 7.00 -1.55 -12.75
C VAL A 170 5.95 -0.70 -12.06
N VAL A 171 4.82 -1.30 -11.69
CA VAL A 171 3.85 -0.71 -10.75
C VAL A 171 3.98 -1.38 -9.40
N LEU A 172 4.39 -0.64 -8.36
CA LEU A 172 4.51 -1.14 -7.00
C LEU A 172 3.29 -0.71 -6.18
N ILE A 173 2.56 -1.67 -5.64
CA ILE A 173 1.32 -1.45 -4.88
C ILE A 173 1.53 -1.92 -3.44
N THR A 174 1.41 -1.01 -2.49
CA THR A 174 1.54 -1.28 -1.04
C THR A 174 0.17 -1.24 -0.36
N LEU A 175 -0.40 -2.42 -0.10
CA LEU A 175 -1.71 -2.60 0.55
C LEU A 175 -1.67 -2.13 2.01
N GLY A 176 -2.57 -1.21 2.37
CA GLY A 176 -2.55 -0.51 3.65
C GLY A 176 -3.42 -1.17 4.72
N LEU A 177 -4.74 -1.06 4.57
CA LEU A 177 -5.74 -1.49 5.55
C LEU A 177 -7.09 -1.77 4.87
N ILE A 178 -8.04 -2.34 5.61
CA ILE A 178 -9.39 -2.69 5.09
C ILE A 178 -10.50 -1.77 5.59
N GLU A 179 -10.22 -0.93 6.58
CA GLU A 179 -11.18 0.05 7.11
C GLU A 179 -11.26 1.28 6.20
N ALA A 180 -12.43 1.56 5.64
CA ALA A 180 -12.63 2.61 4.65
C ALA A 180 -13.79 3.52 5.05
N TRP A 181 -13.64 4.81 4.77
CA TRP A 181 -14.78 5.71 4.67
C TRP A 181 -15.31 5.71 3.23
N TYR A 182 -16.62 5.78 3.08
CA TYR A 182 -17.31 5.68 1.81
C TYR A 182 -18.41 6.74 1.72
N GLU A 183 -18.50 7.41 0.58
CA GLU A 183 -19.59 8.34 0.29
C GLU A 183 -20.58 7.65 -0.65
N GLU A 184 -21.74 7.27 -0.12
CA GLU A 184 -22.71 6.44 -0.85
C GLU A 184 -23.33 7.17 -2.05
N SER A 185 -23.50 8.49 -1.96
CA SER A 185 -24.12 9.29 -3.03
C SER A 185 -23.29 9.36 -4.30
N SER A 186 -21.96 9.36 -4.18
CA SER A 186 -21.02 9.42 -5.31
C SER A 186 -20.35 8.07 -5.59
N GLY A 187 -20.54 7.10 -4.70
CA GLY A 187 -20.01 5.75 -4.83
C GLY A 187 -18.51 5.63 -4.63
N VAL A 188 -17.86 6.56 -3.92
CA VAL A 188 -16.39 6.65 -3.81
C VAL A 188 -15.88 6.28 -2.42
N TYR A 189 -14.69 5.68 -2.39
CA TYR A 189 -13.92 5.48 -1.16
C TYR A 189 -13.05 6.72 -0.89
N LEU A 190 -12.90 7.04 0.39
CA LEU A 190 -12.15 8.19 0.86
C LEU A 190 -10.81 7.74 1.46
N ASN A 191 -9.78 8.54 1.27
CA ASN A 191 -8.50 8.36 1.97
C ASN A 191 -8.50 9.08 3.33
N ARG A 192 -9.34 10.11 3.44
CA ARG A 192 -9.68 10.90 4.63
C ARG A 192 -10.71 10.28 5.58
N THR A 193 -10.45 10.21 6.90
CA THR A 193 -11.54 10.25 7.89
C THR A 193 -12.26 11.60 7.79
N PRO A 194 -13.59 11.64 7.58
CA PRO A 194 -14.35 12.88 7.55
C PRO A 194 -14.29 13.61 8.90
N ASN A 195 -14.35 14.94 8.87
CA ASN A 195 -14.32 15.75 10.06
C ASN A 195 -15.61 15.55 10.89
N PHE A 196 -15.45 15.42 12.21
CA PHE A 196 -16.55 15.22 13.14
C PHE A 196 -17.68 16.25 13.00
N PHE A 197 -17.36 17.54 12.79
CA PHE A 197 -18.39 18.57 12.63
C PHE A 197 -19.18 18.42 11.32
N ASN A 198 -18.54 17.94 10.25
CA ASN A 198 -19.22 17.64 8.98
C ASN A 198 -20.10 16.40 9.09
N ILE A 199 -19.64 15.36 9.77
CA ILE A 199 -20.46 14.18 10.08
C ILE A 199 -21.70 14.60 10.88
N LYS A 200 -21.55 15.46 11.90
CA LYS A 200 -22.70 15.94 12.69
C LYS A 200 -23.70 16.75 11.86
N LYS A 201 -23.23 17.55 10.89
CA LYS A 201 -24.09 18.33 9.99
C LYS A 201 -24.80 17.43 8.96
N ASN A 202 -24.10 16.42 8.44
CA ASN A 202 -24.59 15.54 7.36
C ASN A 202 -24.36 14.06 7.73
N PRO A 203 -25.11 13.49 8.69
CA PRO A 203 -24.81 12.19 9.28
C PRO A 203 -24.96 11.00 8.34
N LYS A 204 -25.64 11.18 7.20
CA LYS A 204 -25.83 10.13 6.18
C LYS A 204 -24.90 10.28 4.97
N LYS A 205 -24.02 11.28 4.96
CA LYS A 205 -23.14 11.54 3.80
C LYS A 205 -22.05 10.49 3.66
N PHE A 206 -21.45 10.11 4.80
CA PHE A 206 -20.34 9.18 4.84
C PHE A 206 -20.71 7.97 5.69
N CYS A 207 -20.35 6.78 5.23
CA CYS A 207 -20.43 5.57 6.01
C CYS A 207 -19.05 4.97 6.20
N PHE A 208 -18.85 4.36 7.37
CA PHE A 208 -17.68 3.57 7.66
C PHE A 208 -17.91 2.13 7.19
N ARG A 209 -16.90 1.51 6.58
CA ARG A 209 -16.94 0.14 6.07
C ARG A 209 -15.66 -0.58 6.43
N THR A 210 -15.79 -1.81 6.94
CA THR A 210 -14.68 -2.77 6.96
C THR A 210 -14.82 -3.62 5.69
N LEU A 211 -13.87 -3.50 4.76
CA LEU A 211 -13.91 -4.27 3.52
C LEU A 211 -13.63 -5.74 3.84
N GLU A 212 -14.59 -6.61 3.51
CA GLU A 212 -14.40 -8.05 3.67
C GLU A 212 -13.40 -8.58 2.64
N TYR A 213 -12.96 -9.83 2.86
CA TYR A 213 -12.01 -10.48 1.96
C TYR A 213 -12.50 -10.52 0.51
N GLU A 214 -13.75 -10.91 0.25
CA GLU A 214 -14.27 -11.00 -1.13
C GLU A 214 -14.41 -9.61 -1.78
N GLU A 215 -14.84 -8.60 -1.02
CA GLU A 215 -14.91 -7.21 -1.52
C GLU A 215 -13.52 -6.68 -1.87
N SER A 216 -12.54 -6.90 -0.99
CA SER A 216 -11.15 -6.50 -1.21
C SER A 216 -10.54 -7.25 -2.39
N LEU A 217 -10.88 -8.53 -2.55
CA LEU A 217 -10.43 -9.36 -3.67
C LEU A 217 -10.99 -8.84 -4.99
N ASP A 218 -12.29 -8.58 -5.07
CA ASP A 218 -12.95 -8.08 -6.28
C ASP A 218 -12.43 -6.69 -6.69
N LEU A 219 -12.23 -5.80 -5.72
CA LEU A 219 -11.68 -4.47 -5.96
C LEU A 219 -10.24 -4.54 -6.50
N MET A 220 -9.38 -5.35 -5.88
CA MET A 220 -8.02 -5.55 -6.36
C MET A 220 -7.99 -6.29 -7.69
N ASP A 221 -8.89 -7.24 -7.93
CA ASP A 221 -8.98 -7.92 -9.22
C ASP A 221 -9.27 -6.96 -10.36
N LYS A 222 -10.27 -6.07 -10.18
CA LYS A 222 -10.58 -5.00 -11.14
C LYS A 222 -9.39 -4.08 -11.38
N ALA A 223 -8.70 -3.69 -10.31
CA ALA A 223 -7.54 -2.80 -10.39
C ALA A 223 -6.39 -3.45 -11.18
N ILE A 224 -6.03 -4.68 -10.83
CA ILE A 224 -4.93 -5.43 -11.46
C ILE A 224 -5.26 -5.78 -12.91
N SER A 225 -6.48 -6.27 -13.20
CA SER A 225 -6.94 -6.50 -14.57
C SER A 225 -6.83 -5.23 -15.41
N CYS A 226 -7.21 -4.06 -14.86
CA CYS A 226 -7.06 -2.79 -15.54
C CYS A 226 -5.61 -2.44 -15.88
N LEU A 227 -4.66 -2.68 -14.96
CA LEU A 227 -3.23 -2.47 -15.21
C LEU A 227 -2.71 -3.40 -16.30
N VAL A 228 -3.03 -4.69 -16.20
CA VAL A 228 -2.58 -5.72 -17.16
C VAL A 228 -3.12 -5.46 -18.55
N GLU A 229 -4.42 -5.20 -18.69
CA GLU A 229 -5.07 -4.80 -19.94
C GLU A 229 -4.50 -3.48 -20.48
N GLY A 230 -4.14 -2.57 -19.57
CA GLY A 230 -3.49 -1.31 -19.86
C GLY A 230 -2.03 -1.42 -20.32
N GLY A 231 -1.48 -2.64 -20.35
CA GLY A 231 -0.14 -2.93 -20.85
C GLY A 231 0.96 -3.02 -19.80
N VAL A 232 0.66 -2.82 -18.51
CA VAL A 232 1.63 -2.96 -17.41
C VAL A 232 2.09 -4.41 -17.32
N LYS A 233 3.40 -4.63 -17.41
CA LYS A 233 3.99 -5.98 -17.49
C LYS A 233 4.51 -6.51 -16.17
N GLN A 234 4.84 -5.63 -15.24
CA GLN A 234 5.42 -5.99 -13.96
C GLN A 234 4.70 -5.24 -12.85
N ILE A 235 4.08 -5.99 -11.95
CA ILE A 235 3.35 -5.46 -10.80
C ILE A 235 3.93 -6.10 -9.55
N LEU A 236 4.43 -5.28 -8.63
CA LEU A 236 4.95 -5.74 -7.35
C LEU A 236 3.96 -5.39 -6.24
N LEU A 237 3.29 -6.39 -5.69
CA LEU A 237 2.46 -6.22 -4.51
C LEU A 237 3.28 -6.35 -3.23
N THR A 238 2.92 -5.58 -2.23
CA THR A 238 3.37 -5.79 -0.85
C THR A 238 2.29 -5.40 0.15
N VAL A 239 2.33 -5.97 1.36
CA VAL A 239 1.47 -5.55 2.48
C VAL A 239 2.28 -4.64 3.40
N SER A 240 1.67 -3.51 3.76
CA SER A 240 2.26 -2.51 4.66
C SER A 240 2.41 -3.07 6.08
N PRO A 241 3.62 -3.05 6.68
CA PRO A 241 3.83 -3.41 8.08
C PRO A 241 3.36 -2.39 9.10
N VAL A 242 3.11 -1.15 8.67
CA VAL A 242 2.58 -0.06 9.50
C VAL A 242 1.19 -0.44 10.03
N ALA A 243 1.01 -0.37 11.36
CA ALA A 243 -0.21 -0.78 12.04
C ALA A 243 -1.40 0.16 11.75
N LEU A 244 -2.61 -0.14 12.22
CA LEU A 244 -3.68 0.88 12.29
C LEU A 244 -3.43 1.80 13.49
N LEU A 245 -3.51 3.12 13.29
CA LEU A 245 -3.49 4.09 14.40
C LEU A 245 -4.82 4.09 15.16
N THR A 246 -5.91 3.87 14.46
CA THR A 246 -7.27 3.95 14.99
C THR A 246 -8.12 2.97 14.20
N SER A 247 -8.85 2.13 14.92
CA SER A 247 -9.96 1.36 14.37
C SER A 247 -11.27 2.07 14.72
N PHE A 248 -12.23 2.07 13.80
CA PHE A 248 -13.59 2.55 14.06
C PHE A 248 -14.59 1.40 14.33
N THR A 249 -14.07 0.19 14.54
CA THR A 249 -14.85 -0.96 15.01
C THR A 249 -14.95 -0.99 16.54
N ASP A 250 -15.73 -1.91 17.08
CA ASP A 250 -15.76 -2.22 18.51
C ASP A 250 -14.69 -3.23 18.95
N GLU A 251 -13.85 -3.70 18.03
CA GLU A 251 -12.70 -4.56 18.33
C GLU A 251 -11.51 -3.76 18.86
N ASP A 252 -10.67 -4.44 19.64
CA ASP A 252 -9.35 -3.90 19.99
C ASP A 252 -8.52 -3.66 18.72
N VAL A 253 -7.86 -2.52 18.63
CA VAL A 253 -7.11 -2.10 17.43
C VAL A 253 -6.00 -3.10 17.05
N ILE A 254 -5.44 -3.84 18.00
CA ILE A 254 -4.43 -4.88 17.72
C ILE A 254 -5.08 -6.05 16.96
N MET A 255 -6.28 -6.46 17.38
CA MET A 255 -7.06 -7.53 16.72
C MET A 255 -7.52 -7.08 15.33
N ALA A 256 -8.10 -5.88 15.23
CA ALA A 256 -8.53 -5.30 13.96
C ALA A 256 -7.36 -5.17 12.96
N ASN A 257 -6.19 -4.74 13.44
CA ASN A 257 -4.97 -4.68 12.63
C ASN A 257 -4.52 -6.06 12.16
N CYS A 258 -4.49 -7.06 13.06
CA CYS A 258 -4.15 -8.42 12.70
C CYS A 258 -5.08 -8.98 11.60
N TYR A 259 -6.39 -8.79 11.76
CA TYR A 259 -7.39 -9.19 10.75
C TYR A 259 -7.15 -8.46 9.42
N SER A 260 -6.99 -7.13 9.46
CA SER A 260 -6.76 -6.30 8.29
C SER A 260 -5.54 -6.77 7.46
N LYS A 261 -4.40 -7.01 8.10
CA LYS A 261 -3.19 -7.48 7.39
C LYS A 261 -3.37 -8.90 6.85
N SER A 262 -4.08 -9.75 7.59
CA SER A 262 -4.37 -11.13 7.16
C SER A 262 -5.23 -11.16 5.90
N VAL A 263 -6.30 -10.35 5.84
CA VAL A 263 -7.16 -10.21 4.66
C VAL A 263 -6.34 -9.74 3.45
N LEU A 264 -5.59 -8.65 3.60
CA LEU A 264 -4.79 -8.09 2.51
C LEU A 264 -3.69 -9.05 2.04
N ARG A 265 -3.12 -9.84 2.95
CA ARG A 265 -2.13 -10.86 2.60
C ARG A 265 -2.73 -11.98 1.76
N CYS A 266 -3.96 -12.40 2.09
CA CYS A 266 -4.73 -13.35 1.29
C CYS A 266 -5.05 -12.78 -0.10
N VAL A 267 -5.49 -11.52 -0.19
CA VAL A 267 -5.75 -10.85 -1.47
C VAL A 267 -4.48 -10.80 -2.33
N ALA A 268 -3.35 -10.38 -1.77
CA ALA A 268 -2.08 -10.35 -2.48
C ALA A 268 -1.64 -11.74 -2.98
N HIS A 269 -1.86 -12.78 -2.18
CA HIS A 269 -1.61 -14.17 -2.60
C HIS A 269 -2.47 -14.58 -3.80
N ARG A 270 -3.76 -14.23 -3.79
CA ARG A 270 -4.67 -14.55 -4.89
C ARG A 270 -4.29 -13.82 -6.18
N MET A 271 -3.92 -12.54 -6.10
CA MET A 271 -3.47 -11.75 -7.25
C MET A 271 -2.18 -12.32 -7.86
N LYS A 272 -1.17 -12.63 -7.03
CA LYS A 272 0.09 -13.26 -7.48
C LYS A 272 -0.14 -14.59 -8.22
N ASN A 273 -1.11 -15.39 -7.78
CA ASN A 273 -1.39 -16.69 -8.41
C ASN A 273 -2.29 -16.58 -9.65
N LYS A 274 -3.11 -15.53 -9.74
CA LYS A 274 -4.02 -15.31 -10.87
C LYS A 274 -3.31 -14.66 -12.06
N TYR A 275 -2.42 -13.70 -11.81
CA TYR A 275 -1.76 -12.92 -12.85
C TYR A 275 -0.27 -13.25 -12.96
N SER A 276 0.22 -13.49 -14.18
CA SER A 276 1.64 -13.74 -14.45
C SER A 276 2.52 -12.52 -14.15
N GLU A 277 1.97 -11.33 -14.37
CA GLU A 277 2.58 -10.00 -14.22
C GLU A 277 2.80 -9.62 -12.75
N VAL A 278 2.07 -10.26 -11.84
CA VAL A 278 2.06 -9.90 -10.42
C VAL A 278 3.01 -10.78 -9.63
N ASP A 279 3.93 -10.16 -8.90
CA ASP A 279 4.68 -10.79 -7.82
C ASP A 279 4.37 -10.17 -6.46
N TYR A 280 4.87 -10.80 -5.39
CA TYR A 280 4.69 -10.36 -4.02
C TYR A 280 6.04 -10.23 -3.31
N PHE A 281 6.31 -9.03 -2.80
CA PHE A 281 7.41 -8.78 -1.88
C PHE A 281 6.91 -8.85 -0.43
N PRO A 282 7.56 -9.63 0.47
CA PRO A 282 7.05 -9.87 1.82
C PRO A 282 7.52 -8.82 2.85
N SER A 283 7.22 -7.52 2.64
CA SER A 283 7.65 -6.49 3.62
C SER A 283 6.97 -6.64 4.98
N TYR A 284 5.71 -7.07 5.00
CA TYR A 284 4.96 -7.32 6.23
C TYR A 284 5.57 -8.46 7.05
N GLU A 285 5.84 -9.59 6.41
CA GLU A 285 6.44 -10.75 7.07
C GLU A 285 7.87 -10.47 7.53
N LEU A 286 8.64 -9.71 6.74
CA LEU A 286 9.96 -9.27 7.15
C LEU A 286 9.89 -8.41 8.41
N ALA A 287 9.08 -7.36 8.44
CA ALA A 287 8.96 -6.47 9.61
C ALA A 287 8.48 -7.21 10.86
N THR A 288 7.46 -8.04 10.73
CA THR A 288 6.89 -8.81 11.85
C THR A 288 7.86 -9.88 12.38
N SER A 289 8.80 -10.37 11.55
CA SER A 289 9.81 -11.33 11.99
C SER A 289 10.83 -10.78 12.99
N PHE A 290 10.96 -9.45 13.12
CA PHE A 290 11.77 -8.80 14.15
C PHE A 290 11.08 -8.84 15.53
N GLY A 291 9.81 -9.27 15.61
CA GLY A 291 9.01 -9.11 16.82
C GLY A 291 8.86 -7.63 17.20
N MET A 292 9.02 -7.33 18.49
CA MET A 292 8.89 -5.95 19.00
C MET A 292 10.00 -5.03 18.49
N SER A 293 11.20 -5.55 18.19
CA SER A 293 12.32 -4.75 17.68
C SER A 293 12.11 -4.26 16.23
N GLY A 294 11.05 -4.72 15.56
CA GLY A 294 10.67 -4.27 14.22
C GLY A 294 10.03 -2.88 14.18
N TYR A 295 9.61 -2.37 15.33
CA TYR A 295 8.82 -1.14 15.45
C TYR A 295 9.50 -0.12 16.36
N GLN A 296 9.17 1.15 16.16
CA GLN A 296 9.57 2.25 17.04
C GLN A 296 8.81 2.19 18.38
N PRO A 297 9.21 2.97 19.42
CA PRO A 297 8.51 2.97 20.70
C PRO A 297 7.02 3.33 20.65
N ASP A 298 6.55 3.92 19.55
CA ASP A 298 5.14 4.18 19.29
C ASP A 298 4.34 2.93 18.83
N ASN A 299 5.01 1.80 18.59
CA ASN A 299 4.46 0.52 18.13
C ASN A 299 3.70 0.59 16.79
N PHE A 300 3.86 1.68 16.03
CA PHE A 300 3.16 1.90 14.76
C PHE A 300 4.15 2.05 13.60
N HIS A 301 5.17 2.89 13.76
CA HIS A 301 6.17 3.09 12.71
C HIS A 301 7.19 1.95 12.75
N VAL A 302 7.59 1.48 11.57
CA VAL A 302 8.68 0.50 11.46
C VAL A 302 9.99 1.14 11.91
N HIS A 303 10.80 0.40 12.64
CA HIS A 303 12.11 0.86 13.07
C HIS A 303 13.02 1.09 11.85
N PRO A 304 13.79 2.19 11.75
CA PRO A 304 14.62 2.49 10.57
C PRO A 304 15.58 1.35 10.19
N PHE A 305 16.18 0.68 11.18
CA PHE A 305 17.01 -0.51 10.95
C PHE A 305 16.23 -1.65 10.26
N ALA A 306 14.98 -1.91 10.65
CA ALA A 306 14.15 -2.93 10.01
C ALA A 306 13.79 -2.50 8.57
N VAL A 307 13.48 -1.22 8.34
CA VAL A 307 13.27 -0.68 6.98
C VAL A 307 14.51 -0.92 6.11
N GLU A 308 15.70 -0.60 6.61
CA GLU A 308 16.95 -0.83 5.87
C GLU A 308 17.13 -2.30 5.50
N GLN A 309 16.89 -3.23 6.42
CA GLN A 309 17.00 -4.68 6.14
C GLN A 309 15.96 -5.14 5.12
N ILE A 310 14.72 -4.63 5.19
CA ILE A 310 13.66 -4.88 4.22
C ILE A 310 14.11 -4.41 2.84
N MET A 311 14.63 -3.19 2.73
CA MET A 311 15.02 -2.59 1.45
C MET A 311 16.27 -3.26 0.87
N ASN A 312 17.24 -3.65 1.70
CA ASN A 312 18.38 -4.47 1.27
C ASN A 312 17.93 -5.82 0.72
N MET A 313 16.89 -6.43 1.31
CA MET A 313 16.29 -7.65 0.79
C MET A 313 15.59 -7.41 -0.56
N MET A 314 14.80 -6.35 -0.69
CA MET A 314 14.17 -5.98 -1.96
C MET A 314 15.22 -5.79 -3.05
N LYS A 315 16.30 -5.05 -2.75
CA LYS A 315 17.41 -4.83 -3.68
C LYS A 315 18.01 -6.14 -4.15
N SER A 316 18.44 -7.00 -3.21
CA SER A 316 19.06 -8.29 -3.52
C SER A 316 18.14 -9.20 -4.33
N ALA A 317 16.84 -9.22 -3.99
CA ALA A 317 15.87 -10.07 -4.64
C ALA A 317 15.48 -9.55 -6.03
N TYR A 318 15.14 -8.27 -6.19
CA TYR A 318 14.50 -7.77 -7.41
C TYR A 318 15.42 -6.98 -8.34
N PHE A 319 16.58 -6.50 -7.90
CA PHE A 319 17.42 -5.65 -8.74
C PHE A 319 18.56 -6.45 -9.41
N LEU A 320 19.01 -5.97 -10.58
CA LEU A 320 20.19 -6.47 -11.31
C LEU A 320 21.47 -5.73 -10.94
#